data_AF-A0A8C4XJ95-F1
#
_entry.id   AF-A0A8C4XJ95-F1
#
_cell.length_a   1.000
_cell.length_b   1.000
_cell.length_c   1.000
_cell.angle_alpha   90.00
_cell.angle_beta   90.00
_cell.angle_gamma   90.00
#
_symmetry.space_group_name_H-M   'P 1'
#
loop_
_entity.id
_entity.type
_entity.pdbx_description
1 polymer ?
#
loop_
_entity_poly.entity_id
_entity_poly.type
_entity_poly.pdbx_seq_one_letter_code
_entity_poly.pdbx_strand_id
1 'polypeptide(L)'
;PFVHIARLKEVLAGCLADWLPQCALLLPLGCLYLVDTLAGDPEVLQVDAETYYEKLLKKSLSIPDVFLRPGGEKVKLEDSCVCFVPLYRNNPTRKLLLLIDPKDKKTVLAVYLNQCWWPVEEVVKTADPSRDGLILGGTLGETVFAIPSEPVHEVQTFGERIVLFVLNYIIFGMLEGSSANDAFFLPHSATECAKILWRNGEAVAFYSVKMKGSLCDGTTHHCYLLPVLDTIFVRRRYRRGGLGMKMLHDFCQSFVAEDALGISCPISAAMYQVCQKFLQTYPEEQKRLWEVEAPGDWSQRVNIWLKIQMESSPSGRC
;
A
#
# COMPACT_ATOMS: atom_id res chain seq x y z
N PRO A 1 6.45 -45.40 25.78
CA PRO A 1 5.63 -46.55 25.32
C PRO A 1 4.65 -46.10 24.24
N PHE A 2 5.01 -46.42 22.99
CA PHE A 2 4.24 -46.19 21.77
C PHE A 2 2.94 -47.02 21.76
N VAL A 3 1.83 -46.45 21.28
CA VAL A 3 0.80 -47.20 20.51
C VAL A 3 0.23 -46.30 19.41
N HIS A 4 0.26 -46.84 18.19
CA HIS A 4 -0.11 -46.26 16.90
C HIS A 4 -1.62 -46.01 16.71
N ILE A 5 -1.93 -44.92 15.99
CA ILE A 5 -3.19 -44.69 15.26
C ILE A 5 -3.02 -45.27 13.85
N ALA A 6 -3.79 -46.31 13.50
CA ALA A 6 -3.95 -46.75 12.12
C ALA A 6 -5.26 -47.54 11.95
N ARG A 7 -6.30 -46.85 11.47
CA ARG A 7 -7.42 -47.33 10.62
C ARG A 7 -8.67 -46.49 10.84
N LEU A 8 -8.79 -45.40 10.08
CA LEU A 8 -10.07 -44.74 9.77
C LEU A 8 -9.87 -43.67 8.69
N LYS A 9 -9.08 -43.97 7.64
CA LYS A 9 -8.80 -43.02 6.54
C LYS A 9 -9.39 -43.39 5.16
N GLU A 10 -10.10 -44.51 5.01
CA GLU A 10 -10.42 -45.01 3.66
C GLU A 10 -11.90 -45.07 3.27
N VAL A 11 -12.85 -44.51 4.04
CA VAL A 11 -14.28 -44.59 3.66
C VAL A 11 -14.95 -43.23 3.41
N LEU A 12 -14.32 -42.09 3.73
CA LEU A 12 -14.92 -40.77 3.53
C LEU A 12 -14.34 -39.95 2.35
N ALA A 13 -13.33 -40.46 1.65
CA ALA A 13 -12.70 -39.76 0.52
C ALA A 13 -13.48 -39.87 -0.81
N GLY A 14 -14.53 -40.69 -0.88
CA GLY A 14 -15.22 -41.03 -2.14
C GLY A 14 -16.46 -40.22 -2.49
N CYS A 15 -16.99 -39.36 -1.60
CA CYS A 15 -18.30 -38.70 -1.83
C CYS A 15 -18.35 -37.18 -1.61
N LEU A 16 -17.21 -36.50 -1.47
CA LEU A 16 -17.17 -35.04 -1.25
C LEU A 16 -16.52 -34.25 -2.41
N ALA A 17 -16.14 -34.92 -3.50
CA ALA A 17 -15.39 -34.30 -4.59
C ALA A 17 -16.25 -33.52 -5.62
N ASP A 18 -17.58 -33.64 -5.58
CA ASP A 18 -18.41 -33.15 -6.70
C ASP A 18 -19.16 -31.82 -6.46
N TRP A 19 -19.05 -31.18 -5.29
CA TRP A 19 -19.92 -30.02 -4.97
C TRP A 19 -19.26 -28.86 -4.19
N LEU A 20 -18.02 -28.48 -4.51
CA LEU A 20 -17.41 -27.25 -3.96
C LEU A 20 -16.64 -26.46 -5.04
N PRO A 21 -16.82 -25.12 -5.14
CA PRO A 21 -16.02 -24.29 -6.02
C PRO A 21 -14.55 -24.31 -5.57
N GLN A 22 -13.64 -24.41 -6.53
CA GLN A 22 -12.20 -24.57 -6.35
C GLN A 22 -11.48 -23.46 -5.55
N CYS A 23 -12.20 -22.44 -5.07
CA CYS A 23 -11.63 -21.35 -4.27
C CYS A 23 -11.49 -21.68 -2.77
N ALA A 24 -12.03 -22.81 -2.28
CA ALA A 24 -12.10 -23.09 -0.84
C ALA A 24 -11.21 -24.25 -0.34
N LEU A 25 -10.36 -24.84 -1.19
CA LEU A 25 -9.50 -25.96 -0.81
C LEU A 25 -8.03 -25.54 -0.63
N LEU A 26 -7.77 -24.66 0.34
CA LEU A 26 -6.45 -24.52 0.95
C LEU A 26 -6.57 -24.19 2.45
N LEU A 27 -7.07 -25.15 3.24
CA LEU A 27 -6.70 -25.28 4.65
C LEU A 27 -6.49 -26.78 4.90
N PRO A 28 -5.25 -27.24 5.14
CA PRO A 28 -4.57 -26.95 6.41
C PRO A 28 -3.02 -26.85 6.31
N LEU A 29 -2.42 -25.66 6.40
CA LEU A 29 -1.00 -25.39 6.79
C LEU A 29 -0.68 -23.91 6.49
N GLY A 30 -0.95 -22.99 7.43
CA GLY A 30 -0.65 -21.55 7.30
C GLY A 30 -1.52 -20.82 6.26
N CYS A 31 -2.05 -19.65 6.59
CA CYS A 31 -2.69 -18.81 5.58
C CYS A 31 -1.62 -18.32 4.60
N LEU A 32 -1.61 -18.79 3.36
CA LEU A 32 -0.70 -18.26 2.34
C LEU A 32 -1.33 -16.98 1.74
N TYR A 33 -0.73 -15.82 2.00
CA TYR A 33 -1.18 -14.57 1.40
C TYR A 33 -0.40 -14.24 0.14
N LEU A 34 -1.03 -13.46 -0.74
CA LEU A 34 -0.47 -13.08 -2.04
C LEU A 34 0.97 -12.59 -1.91
N VAL A 35 1.22 -11.61 -1.03
CA VAL A 35 2.54 -10.99 -0.86
C VAL A 35 3.61 -11.94 -0.31
N ASP A 36 3.22 -13.09 0.25
CA ASP A 36 4.13 -14.13 0.77
C ASP A 36 4.51 -15.15 -0.31
N THR A 37 3.60 -15.40 -1.26
CA THR A 37 3.76 -16.44 -2.28
C THR A 37 4.08 -15.93 -3.67
N LEU A 38 3.88 -14.63 -3.92
CA LEU A 38 4.04 -14.05 -5.25
C LEU A 38 5.52 -13.90 -5.60
N ALA A 39 6.14 -15.02 -5.98
CA ALA A 39 7.46 -15.12 -6.58
C ALA A 39 7.40 -15.19 -8.12
N GLY A 40 6.21 -15.00 -8.71
CA GLY A 40 5.99 -15.12 -10.14
C GLY A 40 6.55 -13.95 -10.94
N ASP A 41 6.98 -14.25 -12.16
CA ASP A 41 7.32 -13.26 -13.18
C ASP A 41 6.10 -12.34 -13.47
N PRO A 42 6.24 -11.00 -13.32
CA PRO A 42 5.18 -10.05 -13.67
C PRO A 42 4.59 -10.25 -15.06
N GLU A 43 5.41 -10.68 -16.03
CA GLU A 43 4.95 -10.94 -17.39
C GLU A 43 3.98 -12.12 -17.47
N VAL A 44 4.23 -13.19 -16.70
CA VAL A 44 3.35 -14.37 -16.64
C VAL A 44 1.99 -13.99 -16.03
N LEU A 45 2.00 -13.22 -14.95
CA LEU A 45 0.77 -12.78 -14.28
C LEU A 45 -0.10 -11.91 -15.20
N GLN A 46 0.53 -11.09 -16.04
CA GLN A 46 -0.17 -10.28 -17.02
C GLN A 46 -0.78 -11.14 -18.13
N VAL A 47 -0.02 -12.08 -18.70
CA VAL A 47 -0.53 -13.01 -19.74
C VAL A 47 -1.69 -13.84 -19.22
N ASP A 48 -1.63 -14.30 -17.97
CA ASP A 48 -2.72 -15.02 -17.32
C ASP A 48 -3.99 -14.16 -17.21
N ALA A 49 -3.86 -12.90 -16.79
CA ALA A 49 -4.98 -11.97 -16.69
C ALA A 49 -5.60 -11.64 -18.05
N GLU A 50 -4.77 -11.43 -19.08
CA GLU A 50 -5.22 -11.17 -20.45
C GLU A 50 -5.95 -12.40 -21.02
N THR A 51 -5.38 -13.60 -20.83
CA THR A 51 -6.00 -14.87 -21.25
C THR A 51 -7.34 -15.10 -20.58
N TYR A 52 -7.44 -14.82 -19.28
CA TYR A 52 -8.70 -14.91 -18.54
C TYR A 52 -9.73 -13.90 -19.08
N TYR A 53 -9.33 -12.65 -19.28
CA TYR A 53 -10.22 -11.61 -19.81
C TYR A 53 -10.76 -11.97 -21.21
N GLU A 54 -9.93 -12.53 -22.09
CA GLU A 54 -10.39 -13.01 -23.39
C GLU A 54 -11.44 -14.12 -23.30
N LYS A 55 -11.26 -15.07 -22.37
CA LYS A 55 -12.25 -16.14 -22.14
C LYS A 55 -13.58 -15.58 -21.65
N LEU A 56 -13.51 -14.56 -20.79
CA LEU A 56 -14.69 -13.84 -20.30
C LEU A 56 -15.44 -13.14 -21.45
N LEU A 57 -14.71 -12.43 -22.32
CA LEU A 57 -15.28 -11.76 -23.50
C LEU A 57 -15.92 -12.74 -24.50
N LYS A 58 -15.25 -13.85 -24.77
CA LYS A 58 -15.74 -14.90 -25.68
C LYS A 58 -16.91 -15.69 -25.10
N LYS A 59 -17.30 -15.43 -23.83
CA LYS A 59 -18.28 -16.22 -23.06
C LYS A 59 -18.01 -17.72 -23.15
N SER A 60 -16.73 -18.07 -23.27
CA SER A 60 -16.25 -19.45 -23.48
C SER A 60 -15.92 -20.14 -22.17
N LEU A 61 -16.17 -19.48 -21.03
CA LEU A 61 -16.10 -20.09 -19.70
C LEU A 61 -17.23 -21.11 -19.58
N SER A 62 -16.87 -22.35 -19.28
CA SER A 62 -17.80 -23.48 -19.16
C SER A 62 -18.75 -23.35 -17.97
N ILE A 63 -18.41 -22.51 -16.99
CA ILE A 63 -19.19 -22.25 -15.78
C ILE A 63 -19.30 -20.72 -15.63
N PRO A 64 -20.47 -20.17 -15.27
CA PRO A 64 -20.58 -18.76 -14.91
C PRO A 64 -19.61 -18.46 -13.77
N ASP A 65 -18.60 -17.64 -14.04
CA ASP A 65 -17.64 -17.31 -13.01
C ASP A 65 -18.30 -16.36 -12.00
N VAL A 66 -18.16 -16.67 -10.72
CA VAL A 66 -18.86 -15.98 -9.63
C VAL A 66 -17.85 -15.61 -8.57
N PHE A 67 -17.78 -14.32 -8.29
CA PHE A 67 -17.02 -13.80 -7.16
C PHE A 67 -17.87 -13.81 -5.89
N LEU A 68 -17.33 -14.36 -4.80
CA LEU A 68 -17.98 -14.38 -3.49
C LEU A 68 -17.52 -13.19 -2.66
N ARG A 69 -18.47 -12.33 -2.27
CA ARG A 69 -18.17 -11.24 -1.34
C ARG A 69 -17.93 -11.78 0.08
N PRO A 70 -17.15 -11.07 0.90
CA PRO A 70 -17.17 -11.25 2.36
C PRO A 70 -18.61 -11.03 2.87
N GLY A 71 -19.33 -12.11 3.17
CA GLY A 71 -20.77 -12.08 3.49
C GLY A 71 -21.64 -13.02 2.65
N GLY A 72 -21.08 -13.69 1.63
CA GLY A 72 -21.75 -14.76 0.88
C GLY A 72 -22.60 -14.30 -0.31
N GLU A 73 -22.68 -12.99 -0.56
CA GLU A 73 -23.31 -12.46 -1.77
C GLU A 73 -22.45 -12.84 -3.00
N LYS A 74 -23.13 -13.37 -4.03
CA LYS A 74 -22.54 -13.79 -5.30
C LYS A 74 -22.59 -12.64 -6.30
N VAL A 75 -21.43 -12.24 -6.81
CA VAL A 75 -21.29 -11.29 -7.92
C VAL A 75 -21.01 -12.08 -9.18
N LYS A 76 -21.92 -11.98 -10.15
CA LYS A 76 -21.72 -12.59 -11.47
C LYS A 76 -20.64 -11.81 -12.21
N LEU A 77 -19.62 -12.53 -12.70
CA LEU A 77 -18.52 -11.92 -13.43
C LEU A 77 -18.94 -11.71 -14.89
N GLU A 78 -19.02 -10.45 -15.28
CA GLU A 78 -19.32 -10.01 -16.65
C GLU A 78 -18.22 -9.06 -17.13
N ASP A 79 -18.07 -8.93 -18.44
CA ASP A 79 -17.10 -8.05 -19.08
C ASP A 79 -17.26 -6.58 -18.65
N SER A 80 -18.50 -6.16 -18.39
CA SER A 80 -18.84 -4.82 -17.90
C SER A 80 -18.35 -4.52 -16.47
N CYS A 81 -17.99 -5.56 -15.71
CA CYS A 81 -17.58 -5.44 -14.31
C CYS A 81 -16.06 -5.53 -14.12
N VAL A 82 -15.29 -5.74 -15.18
CA VAL A 82 -13.83 -5.88 -15.08
C VAL A 82 -13.11 -4.83 -15.90
N CYS A 83 -11.99 -4.34 -15.41
CA CYS A 83 -11.19 -3.35 -16.14
C CYS A 83 -9.69 -3.54 -15.90
N PHE A 84 -8.88 -3.21 -16.91
CA PHE A 84 -7.44 -3.13 -16.77
C PHE A 84 -7.01 -1.74 -16.31
N VAL A 85 -6.19 -1.70 -15.27
CA VAL A 85 -5.60 -0.47 -14.74
C VAL A 85 -4.07 -0.58 -14.73
N PRO A 86 -3.32 0.43 -15.22
CA PRO A 86 -1.87 0.41 -15.15
C PRO A 86 -1.36 0.30 -13.71
N LEU A 87 -0.40 -0.59 -13.47
CA LEU A 87 0.26 -0.72 -12.16
C LEU A 87 1.17 0.48 -11.87
N TYR A 88 1.75 1.07 -12.92
CA TYR A 88 2.68 2.20 -12.82
C TYR A 88 2.19 3.37 -13.66
N ARG A 89 2.29 4.61 -13.14
CA ARG A 89 1.94 5.80 -13.94
C ARG A 89 2.83 6.01 -15.16
N ASN A 90 4.10 5.63 -15.07
CA ASN A 90 5.10 5.86 -16.11
C ASN A 90 5.29 4.66 -17.04
N ASN A 91 4.54 3.58 -16.82
CA ASN A 91 4.63 2.39 -17.66
C ASN A 91 3.22 1.81 -17.90
N PRO A 92 2.62 2.06 -19.08
CA PRO A 92 1.29 1.55 -19.41
C PRO A 92 1.29 0.07 -19.81
N THR A 93 2.45 -0.57 -19.98
CA THR A 93 2.50 -1.97 -20.42
C THR A 93 2.02 -2.90 -19.32
N ARG A 94 2.40 -2.63 -18.07
CA ARG A 94 2.05 -3.47 -16.92
C ARG A 94 0.70 -3.05 -16.33
N LYS A 95 -0.28 -3.95 -16.41
CA LYS A 95 -1.67 -3.70 -16.00
C LYS A 95 -2.15 -4.77 -15.03
N LEU A 96 -3.03 -4.36 -14.13
CA LEU A 96 -3.78 -5.25 -13.24
C LEU A 96 -5.23 -5.31 -13.69
N LEU A 97 -5.82 -6.50 -13.65
CA LEU A 97 -7.25 -6.70 -13.92
C LEU A 97 -8.02 -6.57 -12.60
N LEU A 98 -8.89 -5.57 -12.54
CA LEU A 98 -9.72 -5.25 -11.37
C LEU A 98 -11.16 -5.70 -11.60
N LEU A 99 -11.83 -6.11 -10.51
CA LEU A 99 -13.26 -6.35 -10.46
C LEU A 99 -13.96 -5.18 -9.78
N ILE A 100 -14.89 -4.54 -10.49
CA ILE A 100 -15.72 -3.43 -10.03
C ILE A 100 -17.09 -3.95 -9.60
N ASP A 101 -17.67 -3.36 -8.56
CA ASP A 101 -19.03 -3.68 -8.13
C ASP A 101 -20.04 -3.28 -9.23
N PRO A 102 -20.86 -4.21 -9.74
CA PRO A 102 -21.87 -3.89 -10.76
C PRO A 102 -22.90 -2.87 -10.27
N LYS A 103 -23.18 -2.83 -8.96
CA LYS A 103 -24.14 -1.90 -8.36
C LYS A 103 -23.53 -0.52 -8.14
N ASP A 104 -22.25 -0.48 -7.83
CA ASP A 104 -21.48 0.74 -7.59
C ASP A 104 -20.20 0.73 -8.43
N LYS A 105 -20.29 1.32 -9.62
CA LYS A 105 -19.20 1.38 -10.62
C LYS A 105 -17.92 2.09 -10.15
N LYS A 106 -17.89 2.57 -8.90
CA LYS A 106 -16.73 3.20 -8.27
C LYS A 106 -16.05 2.30 -7.23
N THR A 107 -16.67 1.21 -6.81
CA THR A 107 -16.11 0.32 -5.79
C THR A 107 -15.36 -0.83 -6.45
N VAL A 108 -14.08 -0.99 -6.12
CA VAL A 108 -13.29 -2.17 -6.53
C VAL A 108 -13.42 -3.26 -5.46
N LEU A 109 -13.79 -4.47 -5.88
CA LEU A 109 -14.04 -5.62 -5.01
C LEU A 109 -12.82 -6.53 -4.91
N ALA A 110 -12.12 -6.76 -6.02
CA ALA A 110 -11.04 -7.73 -6.11
C ALA A 110 -10.02 -7.40 -7.20
N VAL A 111 -8.85 -8.03 -7.11
CA VAL A 111 -7.77 -8.00 -8.10
C VAL A 111 -7.52 -9.41 -8.60
N TYR A 112 -7.42 -9.61 -9.92
CA TYR A 112 -7.12 -10.92 -10.50
C TYR A 112 -5.61 -11.14 -10.53
N LEU A 113 -5.14 -12.13 -9.78
CA LEU A 113 -3.72 -12.48 -9.66
C LEU A 113 -3.56 -13.98 -9.44
N ASN A 114 -2.56 -14.57 -10.09
CA ASN A 114 -2.25 -16.00 -9.99
C ASN A 114 -3.48 -16.88 -10.25
N GLN A 115 -4.18 -16.59 -11.34
CA GLN A 115 -5.39 -17.29 -11.81
C GLN A 115 -6.60 -17.23 -10.87
N CYS A 116 -6.57 -16.38 -9.84
CA CYS A 116 -7.62 -16.25 -8.83
C CYS A 116 -8.03 -14.80 -8.61
N TRP A 117 -9.28 -14.59 -8.21
CA TRP A 117 -9.77 -13.29 -7.73
C TRP A 117 -9.46 -13.11 -6.25
N TRP A 118 -8.61 -12.14 -5.93
CA TRP A 118 -8.24 -11.79 -4.57
C TRP A 118 -9.06 -10.60 -4.06
N PRO A 119 -9.86 -10.75 -2.99
CA PRO A 119 -10.54 -9.62 -2.37
C PRO A 119 -9.52 -8.56 -1.93
N VAL A 120 -9.87 -7.28 -2.07
CA VAL A 120 -9.00 -6.15 -1.72
C VAL A 120 -8.42 -6.26 -0.30
N GLU A 121 -9.23 -6.68 0.68
CA GLU A 121 -8.82 -6.85 2.07
C GLU A 121 -7.88 -8.04 2.30
N GLU A 122 -7.85 -9.03 1.40
CA GLU A 122 -6.91 -10.16 1.50
C GLU A 122 -5.57 -9.85 0.82
N VAL A 123 -5.57 -8.99 -0.22
CA VAL A 123 -4.34 -8.58 -0.91
C VAL A 123 -3.37 -7.88 0.04
N VAL A 124 -3.89 -7.12 1.01
CA VAL A 124 -3.09 -6.34 1.96
C VAL A 124 -2.65 -7.13 3.21
N LYS A 125 -2.92 -8.44 3.27
CA LYS A 125 -2.54 -9.28 4.41
C LYS A 125 -1.28 -10.08 4.14
N THR A 126 -0.62 -10.50 5.21
CA THR A 126 0.58 -11.33 5.21
C THR A 126 0.55 -12.27 6.41
N ALA A 127 1.06 -13.48 6.23
CA ALA A 127 1.28 -14.45 7.28
C ALA A 127 2.72 -14.48 7.70
N ASP A 128 3.59 -13.73 7.01
CA ASP A 128 4.97 -13.58 7.40
C ASP A 128 5.04 -12.67 8.63
N PRO A 129 5.31 -13.23 9.83
CA PRO A 129 5.44 -12.41 11.03
C PRO A 129 6.63 -11.45 10.90
N SER A 130 7.52 -11.65 9.92
CA SER A 130 8.66 -10.78 9.71
C SER A 130 8.31 -9.35 9.35
N ARG A 131 7.15 -9.19 8.73
CA ARG A 131 6.63 -7.91 8.29
C ARG A 131 5.93 -7.19 9.41
N ASP A 132 5.37 -7.91 10.38
CA ASP A 132 4.59 -7.38 11.50
C ASP A 132 5.49 -6.68 12.53
N GLY A 133 5.99 -5.49 12.20
CA GLY A 133 6.91 -4.71 13.04
C GLY A 133 8.25 -5.43 13.35
N LEU A 134 9.37 -4.95 12.78
CA LEU A 134 10.77 -5.38 13.00
C LEU A 134 11.00 -6.87 13.31
N ILE A 135 11.45 -7.63 12.30
CA ILE A 135 12.50 -8.63 12.58
C ILE A 135 13.79 -7.90 12.95
N LEU A 136 14.05 -7.86 14.26
CA LEU A 136 15.42 -8.00 14.77
C LEU A 136 15.84 -9.46 14.56
N GLY A 137 16.65 -9.70 13.55
CA GLY A 137 17.42 -10.94 13.39
C GLY A 137 18.88 -10.68 13.75
N GLY A 138 19.29 -11.02 14.97
CA GLY A 138 20.72 -11.21 15.32
C GLY A 138 21.27 -10.44 16.54
N THR A 139 21.29 -11.14 17.69
CA THR A 139 22.26 -11.09 18.82
C THR A 139 22.68 -9.77 19.50
N LEU A 140 22.30 -9.70 20.78
CA LEU A 140 22.87 -9.03 21.97
C LEU A 140 24.16 -8.19 21.83
N GLY A 141 24.06 -6.92 22.25
CA GLY A 141 25.19 -6.04 22.55
C GLY A 141 24.77 -4.63 23.01
N GLU A 142 24.51 -4.49 24.31
CA GLU A 142 24.70 -3.30 25.17
C GLU A 142 24.16 -1.90 24.79
N THR A 143 23.12 -1.48 25.56
CA THR A 143 22.84 -0.15 26.15
C THR A 143 23.16 1.15 25.38
N VAL A 144 22.11 1.82 24.89
CA VAL A 144 21.68 3.20 25.24
C VAL A 144 20.16 3.29 24.99
N PHE A 145 19.39 3.95 25.86
CA PHE A 145 17.96 4.23 25.65
C PHE A 145 17.75 5.12 24.42
N ALA A 146 17.62 4.50 23.24
CA ALA A 146 16.97 5.07 22.08
C ALA A 146 15.55 4.50 22.02
N ILE A 147 14.53 5.35 21.84
CA ILE A 147 13.19 4.88 21.50
C ILE A 147 13.34 4.06 20.21
N PRO A 148 13.01 2.76 20.18
CA PRO A 148 13.21 1.95 18.99
C PRO A 148 12.35 2.53 17.86
N SER A 149 13.01 3.09 16.84
CA SER A 149 12.37 3.35 15.55
C SER A 149 12.00 2.01 14.95
N GLU A 150 10.72 1.67 15.07
CA GLU A 150 10.04 0.58 14.34
C GLU A 150 10.45 0.66 12.86
N PRO A 151 10.70 -0.46 12.16
CA PRO A 151 11.17 -0.37 10.81
C PRO A 151 10.01 0.05 9.92
N VAL A 152 10.35 0.69 8.83
CA VAL A 152 9.44 0.81 7.73
C VAL A 152 10.01 -0.03 6.59
N HIS A 153 9.24 -1.00 6.09
CA HIS A 153 9.72 -1.94 5.08
C HIS A 153 9.71 -1.27 3.70
N GLU A 154 10.88 -1.11 3.10
CA GLU A 154 10.99 -0.67 1.71
C GLU A 154 10.33 -1.68 0.77
N VAL A 155 9.61 -1.17 -0.22
CA VAL A 155 8.97 -2.01 -1.25
C VAL A 155 10.05 -2.56 -2.18
N GLN A 156 10.31 -3.86 -2.09
CA GLN A 156 11.36 -4.54 -2.87
C GLN A 156 10.77 -5.55 -3.84
N THR A 157 9.70 -6.23 -3.45
CA THR A 157 9.10 -7.30 -4.23
C THR A 157 7.94 -6.83 -5.10
N PHE A 158 7.63 -7.58 -6.15
CA PHE A 158 6.46 -7.32 -6.98
C PHE A 158 5.14 -7.43 -6.19
N GLY A 159 5.07 -8.38 -5.25
CA GLY A 159 3.94 -8.52 -4.32
C GLY A 159 3.73 -7.26 -3.47
N GLU A 160 4.79 -6.73 -2.87
CA GLU A 160 4.72 -5.48 -2.09
C GLU A 160 4.33 -4.29 -2.97
N ARG A 161 4.75 -4.27 -4.24
CA ARG A 161 4.35 -3.23 -5.19
C ARG A 161 2.85 -3.30 -5.49
N ILE A 162 2.27 -4.50 -5.58
CA ILE A 162 0.82 -4.67 -5.69
C ILE A 162 0.13 -4.22 -4.40
N VAL A 163 0.65 -4.56 -3.22
CA VAL A 163 0.09 -4.09 -1.94
C VAL A 163 0.09 -2.56 -1.87
N LEU A 164 1.19 -1.92 -2.26
CA LEU A 164 1.30 -0.47 -2.35
C LEU A 164 0.26 0.11 -3.33
N PHE A 165 0.08 -0.52 -4.50
CA PHE A 165 -0.95 -0.13 -5.47
C PHE A 165 -2.35 -0.22 -4.86
N VAL A 166 -2.67 -1.32 -4.17
CA VAL A 166 -3.97 -1.49 -3.52
C VAL A 166 -4.18 -0.46 -2.41
N LEU A 167 -3.17 -0.19 -1.58
CA LEU A 167 -3.26 0.84 -0.53
C LEU A 167 -3.48 2.24 -1.11
N ASN A 168 -2.73 2.62 -2.15
CA ASN A 168 -2.76 3.96 -2.72
C ASN A 168 -3.96 4.19 -3.66
N TYR A 169 -4.09 3.33 -4.68
CA TYR A 169 -5.05 3.54 -5.75
C TYR A 169 -6.46 3.13 -5.34
N ILE A 170 -6.60 1.95 -4.69
CA ILE A 170 -7.91 1.39 -4.37
C ILE A 170 -8.39 1.88 -3.00
N ILE A 171 -7.66 1.55 -1.92
CA ILE A 171 -8.11 1.84 -0.56
C ILE A 171 -8.11 3.34 -0.33
N PHE A 172 -7.00 4.03 -0.54
CA PHE A 172 -6.95 5.48 -0.37
C PHE A 172 -7.72 6.22 -1.46
N GLY A 173 -7.49 5.92 -2.73
CA GLY A 173 -8.08 6.65 -3.85
C GLY A 173 -9.60 6.45 -4.05
N MET A 174 -10.15 5.28 -3.70
CA MET A 174 -11.56 4.95 -3.99
C MET A 174 -12.39 4.67 -2.74
N LEU A 175 -11.87 3.93 -1.76
CA LEU A 175 -12.65 3.46 -0.60
C LEU A 175 -12.62 4.42 0.60
N GLU A 176 -11.48 5.04 0.87
CA GLU A 176 -11.25 5.89 2.03
C GLU A 176 -11.03 7.38 1.70
N GLY A 177 -10.89 7.71 0.42
CA GLY A 177 -10.71 9.06 -0.08
C GLY A 177 -11.91 9.95 0.25
N SER A 178 -11.65 11.24 0.47
CA SER A 178 -12.74 12.22 0.61
C SER A 178 -13.24 12.61 -0.78
N SER A 179 -14.55 12.55 -1.00
CA SER A 179 -15.21 13.08 -2.21
C SER A 179 -15.07 14.61 -2.40
N ALA A 180 -14.32 15.29 -1.52
CA ALA A 180 -14.14 16.74 -1.50
C ALA A 180 -12.93 17.22 -2.30
N ASN A 181 -11.96 16.34 -2.57
CA ASN A 181 -10.82 16.63 -3.42
C ASN A 181 -10.84 15.59 -4.54
N ASP A 182 -11.25 15.97 -5.75
CA ASP A 182 -11.25 15.16 -6.99
C ASP A 182 -9.83 14.71 -7.43
N ALA A 183 -8.85 14.74 -6.53
CA ALA A 183 -7.50 14.26 -6.75
C ALA A 183 -7.48 12.73 -6.68
N PHE A 184 -7.69 12.08 -7.81
CA PHE A 184 -7.33 10.68 -7.99
C PHE A 184 -5.82 10.54 -7.86
N PHE A 185 -5.35 9.81 -6.84
CA PHE A 185 -3.93 9.51 -6.74
C PHE A 185 -3.58 8.51 -7.85
N LEU A 186 -2.66 8.93 -8.71
CA LEU A 186 -2.12 8.07 -9.75
C LEU A 186 -1.28 6.96 -9.10
N PRO A 187 -1.15 5.80 -9.75
CA PRO A 187 -0.21 4.77 -9.33
C PRO A 187 1.21 5.35 -9.22
N HIS A 188 1.99 4.85 -8.28
CA HIS A 188 3.40 5.26 -8.13
C HIS A 188 4.20 4.91 -9.39
N SER A 189 5.30 5.62 -9.63
CA SER A 189 6.20 5.23 -10.72
C SER A 189 6.91 3.90 -10.38
N ALA A 190 7.39 3.20 -11.41
CA ALA A 190 8.15 1.96 -11.20
C ALA A 190 9.47 2.15 -10.44
N THR A 191 10.00 3.37 -10.37
CA THR A 191 11.27 3.71 -9.71
C THR A 191 11.06 4.48 -8.41
N GLU A 192 9.82 4.82 -8.07
CA GLU A 192 9.52 5.58 -6.87
C GLU A 192 9.70 4.72 -5.62
N CYS A 193 10.50 5.24 -4.70
CA CYS A 193 10.75 4.66 -3.40
C CYS A 193 9.50 4.80 -2.53
N ALA A 194 9.07 3.71 -1.94
CA ALA A 194 7.96 3.69 -1.00
C ALA A 194 8.24 2.67 0.09
N LYS A 195 7.64 2.89 1.25
CA LYS A 195 7.72 1.98 2.36
C LYS A 195 6.33 1.68 2.92
N ILE A 196 6.10 0.43 3.32
CA ILE A 196 4.83 -0.07 3.85
C ILE A 196 5.00 -0.37 5.35
N LEU A 197 4.01 0.01 6.14
CA LEU A 197 3.92 -0.34 7.55
C LEU A 197 2.88 -1.45 7.70
N TRP A 198 3.31 -2.55 8.28
CA TRP A 198 2.46 -3.67 8.61
C TRP A 198 2.16 -3.70 10.11
N ARG A 199 0.98 -4.19 10.45
CA ARG A 199 0.56 -4.40 11.84
C ARG A 199 -0.46 -5.53 11.92
N ASN A 200 -0.21 -6.49 12.78
CA ASN A 200 -0.99 -7.71 13.00
C ASN A 200 -1.27 -8.46 11.69
N GLY A 201 -0.24 -8.69 10.87
CA GLY A 201 -0.35 -9.41 9.60
C GLY A 201 -1.06 -8.62 8.48
N GLU A 202 -1.11 -7.29 8.57
CA GLU A 202 -1.82 -6.47 7.59
C GLU A 202 -1.10 -5.15 7.29
N ALA A 203 -1.11 -4.73 6.03
CA ALA A 203 -0.61 -3.43 5.62
C ALA A 203 -1.59 -2.32 6.04
N VAL A 204 -1.14 -1.44 6.94
CA VAL A 204 -1.98 -0.43 7.60
C VAL A 204 -1.69 1.01 7.18
N ALA A 205 -0.48 1.25 6.67
CA ALA A 205 -0.04 2.57 6.23
C ALA A 205 1.10 2.43 5.19
N PHE A 206 1.35 3.50 4.45
CA PHE A 206 2.52 3.62 3.60
C PHE A 206 2.95 5.07 3.48
N TYR A 207 4.18 5.29 3.05
CA TYR A 207 4.59 6.56 2.49
C TYR A 207 5.53 6.38 1.29
N SER A 208 5.58 7.36 0.39
CA SER A 208 6.48 7.42 -0.76
C SER A 208 7.42 8.61 -0.68
N VAL A 209 8.56 8.49 -1.36
CA VAL A 209 9.62 9.50 -1.36
C VAL A 209 10.08 9.77 -2.79
N LYS A 210 10.18 11.05 -3.15
CA LYS A 210 10.96 11.50 -4.30
C LYS A 210 12.39 11.72 -3.85
N MET A 211 13.32 10.98 -4.46
CA MET A 211 14.73 11.08 -4.13
C MET A 211 15.34 12.34 -4.73
N LYS A 212 16.27 12.96 -4.01
CA LYS A 212 17.13 14.02 -4.56
C LYS A 212 17.80 13.52 -5.84
N GLY A 213 17.79 14.34 -6.88
CA GLY A 213 18.29 14.00 -8.21
C GLY A 213 17.32 13.20 -9.09
N SER A 214 16.19 12.72 -8.57
CA SER A 214 15.15 12.08 -9.40
C SER A 214 14.36 13.12 -10.20
N LEU A 215 13.89 12.73 -11.39
CA LEU A 215 13.12 13.61 -12.27
C LEU A 215 11.77 14.00 -11.65
N CYS A 216 11.42 15.28 -11.74
CA CYS A 216 10.14 15.81 -11.24
C CYS A 216 8.95 15.31 -12.07
N ASP A 217 9.14 15.26 -13.38
CA ASP A 217 8.18 14.75 -14.34
C ASP A 217 8.90 14.16 -15.56
N GLY A 218 8.17 13.52 -16.47
CA GLY A 218 8.76 12.85 -17.63
C GLY A 218 9.08 13.77 -18.82
N THR A 219 8.78 15.07 -18.70
CA THR A 219 8.82 16.04 -19.80
C THR A 219 9.83 17.16 -19.59
N THR A 220 10.10 17.52 -18.33
CA THR A 220 11.05 18.54 -17.94
C THR A 220 12.30 17.88 -17.40
N HIS A 221 13.47 18.41 -17.73
CA HIS A 221 14.75 17.93 -17.21
C HIS A 221 15.03 18.40 -15.76
N HIS A 222 13.99 18.79 -15.02
CA HIS A 222 14.14 19.22 -13.63
C HIS A 222 14.19 18.02 -12.70
N CYS A 223 15.16 18.03 -11.79
CA CYS A 223 15.29 17.03 -10.74
C CYS A 223 15.00 17.62 -9.36
N TYR A 224 14.47 16.81 -8.46
CA TYR A 224 14.29 17.19 -7.06
C TYR A 224 15.64 17.59 -6.43
N LEU A 225 15.68 18.74 -5.76
CA LEU A 225 16.91 19.28 -5.17
C LEU A 225 17.16 18.78 -3.73
N LEU A 226 16.17 18.11 -3.15
CA LEU A 226 16.18 17.51 -1.82
C LEU A 226 15.28 16.27 -1.78
N PRO A 227 15.43 15.37 -0.79
CA PRO A 227 14.46 14.30 -0.59
C PRO A 227 13.09 14.87 -0.18
N VAL A 228 12.01 14.39 -0.80
CA VAL A 228 10.65 14.86 -0.53
C VAL A 228 9.74 13.68 -0.19
N LEU A 229 9.10 13.72 0.97
CA LEU A 229 8.00 12.81 1.32
C LEU A 229 6.78 13.22 0.50
N ASP A 230 6.38 12.36 -0.44
CA ASP A 230 5.43 12.70 -1.49
C ASP A 230 3.99 12.35 -1.13
N THR A 231 3.77 11.08 -0.81
CA THR A 231 2.47 10.60 -0.35
C THR A 231 2.64 9.94 1.00
N ILE A 232 1.72 10.21 1.92
CA ILE A 232 1.67 9.56 3.24
C ILE A 232 0.23 9.20 3.55
N PHE A 233 -0.01 7.95 3.92
CA PHE A 233 -1.35 7.46 4.14
C PHE A 233 -1.41 6.50 5.32
N VAL A 234 -2.45 6.66 6.13
CA VAL A 234 -2.82 5.72 7.20
C VAL A 234 -4.28 5.34 6.99
N ARG A 235 -4.54 4.04 6.90
CA ARG A 235 -5.90 3.50 6.80
C ARG A 235 -6.76 3.97 7.96
N ARG A 236 -8.01 4.31 7.67
CA ARG A 236 -8.94 5.03 8.57
C ARG A 236 -9.05 4.35 9.94
N ARG A 237 -9.13 3.02 9.97
CA ARG A 237 -9.25 2.22 11.20
C ARG A 237 -7.99 2.18 12.08
N TYR A 238 -6.84 2.64 11.57
CA TYR A 238 -5.57 2.73 12.31
C TYR A 238 -5.10 4.19 12.54
N ARG A 239 -5.90 5.19 12.16
CA ARG A 239 -5.59 6.60 12.42
C ARG A 239 -5.62 6.90 13.92
N ARG A 240 -4.97 8.01 14.31
CA ARG A 240 -4.81 8.43 15.73
C ARG A 240 -4.00 7.47 16.60
N GLY A 241 -3.40 6.42 16.02
CA GLY A 241 -2.47 5.50 16.69
C GLY A 241 -0.98 5.89 16.61
N GLY A 242 -0.66 7.14 16.25
CA GLY A 242 0.73 7.62 16.17
C GLY A 242 1.50 7.22 14.90
N LEU A 243 0.91 6.47 13.96
CA LEU A 243 1.59 6.00 12.76
C LEU A 243 2.16 7.12 11.87
N GLY A 244 1.45 8.25 11.75
CA GLY A 244 1.95 9.41 10.98
C GLY A 244 3.24 10.00 11.57
N MET A 245 3.33 10.10 12.89
CA MET A 245 4.55 10.55 13.60
C MET A 245 5.70 9.57 13.36
N LYS A 246 5.43 8.26 13.41
CA LYS A 246 6.43 7.22 13.15
C LYS A 246 6.99 7.31 11.74
N MET A 247 6.13 7.48 10.74
CA MET A 247 6.55 7.65 9.34
C MET A 247 7.38 8.92 9.11
N LEU A 248 7.00 10.04 9.72
CA LEU A 248 7.81 11.27 9.67
C LEU A 248 9.18 11.07 10.31
N HIS A 249 9.22 10.42 11.46
CA HIS A 249 10.47 10.12 12.15
C HIS A 249 11.38 9.25 11.26
N ASP A 250 10.87 8.15 10.73
CA ASP A 250 11.64 7.24 9.85
C ASP A 250 12.14 7.96 8.60
N PHE A 251 11.32 8.81 7.98
CA PHE A 251 11.75 9.65 6.86
C PHE A 251 12.91 10.57 7.23
N CYS A 252 12.82 11.30 8.35
CA CYS A 252 13.89 12.22 8.76
C CYS A 252 15.19 11.49 9.10
N GLN A 253 15.10 10.32 9.74
CA GLN A 253 16.24 9.48 10.07
C GLN A 253 16.88 8.84 8.84
N SER A 254 16.08 8.49 7.82
CA SER A 254 16.59 7.96 6.54
C SER A 254 17.48 8.97 5.79
N PHE A 255 17.35 10.26 6.09
CA PHE A 255 18.08 11.34 5.42
C PHE A 255 18.80 12.26 6.41
N VAL A 256 19.40 11.71 7.47
CA VAL A 256 20.10 12.49 8.52
C VAL A 256 21.20 13.42 7.98
N ALA A 257 21.84 13.05 6.85
CA ALA A 257 22.91 13.84 6.24
C ALA A 257 22.42 15.06 5.43
N GLU A 258 21.11 15.18 5.18
CA GLU A 258 20.55 16.28 4.40
C GLU A 258 20.11 17.44 5.29
N ASP A 259 20.55 18.66 4.96
CA ASP A 259 20.22 19.87 5.72
C ASP A 259 18.75 20.29 5.58
N ALA A 260 18.09 19.85 4.50
CA ALA A 260 16.69 20.15 4.21
C ALA A 260 15.97 18.92 3.66
N LEU A 261 14.76 18.71 4.17
CA LEU A 261 13.84 17.65 3.79
C LEU A 261 12.49 18.27 3.41
N GLY A 262 11.87 17.72 2.37
CA GLY A 262 10.59 18.19 1.85
C GLY A 262 9.41 17.31 2.26
N ILE A 263 8.24 17.93 2.36
CA ILE A 263 6.93 17.28 2.25
C ILE A 263 6.22 17.94 1.06
N SER A 264 5.73 17.13 0.12
CA SER A 264 5.07 17.63 -1.10
C SER A 264 3.86 18.50 -0.76
N CYS A 265 3.79 19.67 -1.40
CA CYS A 265 2.62 20.55 -1.39
C CYS A 265 1.50 19.97 -2.29
N PRO A 266 0.21 20.09 -1.92
CA PRO A 266 -0.31 20.68 -0.69
C PRO A 266 -0.32 19.71 0.50
N ILE A 267 0.06 20.20 1.69
CA ILE A 267 -0.05 19.43 2.93
C ILE A 267 -1.50 19.51 3.47
N SER A 268 -2.11 18.36 3.75
CA SER A 268 -3.46 18.31 4.33
C SER A 268 -3.49 18.87 5.76
N ALA A 269 -4.63 19.43 6.19
CA ALA A 269 -4.80 19.94 7.57
C ALA A 269 -4.51 18.87 8.65
N ALA A 270 -4.90 17.62 8.40
CA ALA A 270 -4.59 16.51 9.30
C ALA A 270 -3.09 16.24 9.39
N MET A 271 -2.38 16.35 8.26
CA MET A 271 -0.93 16.19 8.22
C MET A 271 -0.22 17.36 8.91
N TYR A 272 -0.70 18.59 8.77
CA TYR A 272 -0.19 19.73 9.54
C TYR A 272 -0.26 19.53 11.05
N GLN A 273 -1.34 18.93 11.56
CA GLN A 273 -1.44 18.58 12.99
C GLN A 273 -0.38 17.54 13.40
N VAL A 274 -0.09 16.58 12.53
CA VAL A 274 0.98 15.59 12.74
C VAL A 274 2.34 16.29 12.73
N CYS A 275 2.62 17.14 11.75
CA CYS A 275 3.85 17.94 11.66
C CYS A 275 4.05 18.82 12.90
N GLN A 276 3.00 19.51 13.37
CA GLN A 276 3.06 20.34 14.56
C GLN A 276 3.52 19.53 15.77
N LYS A 277 2.88 18.37 16.02
CA LYS A 277 3.25 17.49 17.14
C LYS A 277 4.65 16.91 16.97
N PHE A 278 5.03 16.55 15.74
CA PHE A 278 6.36 16.02 15.42
C PHE A 278 7.44 17.03 15.74
N LEU A 279 7.30 18.26 15.24
CA LEU A 279 8.27 19.34 15.40
C LEU A 279 8.35 19.89 16.83
N GLN A 280 7.29 19.74 17.62
CA GLN A 280 7.33 19.97 19.07
C GLN A 280 8.13 18.89 19.81
N THR A 281 8.08 17.65 19.33
CA THR A 281 8.75 16.50 19.95
C THR A 281 10.23 16.45 19.56
N TYR A 282 10.57 16.84 18.34
CA TYR A 282 11.92 16.81 17.76
C TYR A 282 12.35 18.22 17.30
N PRO A 283 12.80 19.10 18.21
CA PRO A 283 13.16 20.48 17.89
C PRO A 283 14.28 20.61 16.84
N GLU A 284 15.16 19.62 16.75
CA GLU A 284 16.22 19.53 15.75
C GLU A 284 15.68 19.51 14.31
N GLU A 285 14.48 18.97 14.11
CA GLU A 285 13.84 18.88 12.79
C GLU A 285 13.12 20.17 12.38
N GLN A 286 12.91 21.12 13.31
CA GLN A 286 12.19 22.39 13.03
C GLN A 286 12.81 23.20 11.90
N LYS A 287 14.14 23.15 11.76
CA LYS A 287 14.87 23.87 10.71
C LYS A 287 14.99 23.06 9.41
N ARG A 288 14.76 21.74 9.48
CA ARG A 288 15.02 20.79 8.39
C ARG A 288 13.78 20.48 7.57
N LEU A 289 12.57 20.57 8.13
CA LEU A 289 11.34 20.21 7.41
C LEU A 289 10.66 21.38 6.71
N TRP A 290 10.43 21.22 5.40
CA TRP A 290 9.86 22.22 4.51
C TRP A 290 8.66 21.65 3.74
N GLU A 291 7.63 22.47 3.53
CA GLU A 291 6.60 22.22 2.51
C GLU A 291 7.20 22.63 1.18
N VAL A 292 7.12 21.75 0.18
CA VAL A 292 7.89 21.86 -1.05
C VAL A 292 6.99 21.75 -2.28
N GLU A 293 7.12 22.72 -3.17
CA GLU A 293 6.71 22.60 -4.58
C GLU A 293 7.91 22.10 -5.40
N ALA A 294 7.70 21.13 -6.28
CA ALA A 294 8.78 20.60 -7.12
C ALA A 294 9.40 21.71 -8.01
N PRO A 295 10.72 21.72 -8.27
CA PRO A 295 11.77 20.79 -7.79
C PRO A 295 12.30 21.02 -6.36
N GLY A 296 11.80 22.02 -5.65
CA GLY A 296 12.15 22.30 -4.26
C GLY A 296 13.39 23.17 -4.05
N ASP A 297 13.60 24.13 -4.96
CA ASP A 297 14.58 25.19 -4.75
C ASP A 297 14.20 26.09 -3.55
N TRP A 298 15.12 26.97 -3.14
CA TRP A 298 14.94 27.87 -2.00
C TRP A 298 13.67 28.74 -2.09
N SER A 299 13.27 29.16 -3.30
CA SER A 299 12.06 29.95 -3.53
C SER A 299 10.78 29.10 -3.56
N GLN A 300 10.91 27.77 -3.61
CA GLN A 300 9.81 26.82 -3.79
C GLN A 300 9.55 26.00 -2.53
N ARG A 301 10.07 26.46 -1.39
CA ARG A 301 9.93 25.78 -0.12
C ARG A 301 9.63 26.74 1.02
N VAL A 302 8.72 26.32 1.90
CA VAL A 302 8.30 27.09 3.07
C VAL A 302 8.55 26.25 4.32
N ASN A 303 9.23 26.80 5.32
CA ASN A 303 9.51 26.06 6.54
C ASN A 303 8.20 25.75 7.28
N ILE A 304 7.95 24.47 7.54
CA ILE A 304 6.66 24.01 8.10
C ILE A 304 6.46 24.55 9.52
N TRP A 305 7.52 24.55 10.34
CA TRP A 305 7.45 25.04 11.70
C TRP A 305 7.05 26.52 11.75
N LEU A 306 7.77 27.36 11.00
CA LEU A 306 7.49 28.80 10.94
C LEU A 306 6.08 29.10 10.44
N LYS A 307 5.62 28.38 9.41
CA LYS A 307 4.26 28.52 8.88
C LYS A 307 3.19 28.23 9.94
N ILE A 308 3.35 27.12 10.68
CA ILE A 308 2.43 26.76 11.78
C ILE A 308 2.42 27.85 12.87
N GLN A 309 3.57 28.39 13.25
CA GLN A 309 3.64 29.44 14.29
C GLN A 309 2.93 30.73 13.85
N MET A 310 3.11 31.13 12.59
CA MET A 310 2.46 32.32 12.03
C MET A 310 0.93 32.18 11.97
N GLU A 311 0.43 31.01 11.57
CA GLU A 311 -1.02 30.74 11.49
C GLU A 311 -1.66 30.55 12.88
N SER A 312 -0.90 30.12 13.88
CA SER A 312 -1.37 29.97 15.26
C SER A 312 -1.36 31.28 16.07
N SER A 313 -0.68 32.31 15.56
CA SER A 313 -0.67 33.63 16.19
C SER A 313 -2.05 34.26 15.99
N PRO A 314 -2.79 34.63 17.06
CA PRO A 314 -4.03 35.36 16.89
C PRO A 314 -3.67 36.66 16.17
N SER A 315 -4.18 36.82 14.94
CA SER A 315 -4.16 38.08 14.23
C SER A 315 -4.52 39.18 15.23
N GLY A 316 -3.57 40.09 15.46
CA GLY A 316 -3.66 41.09 16.51
C GLY A 316 -5.05 41.71 16.53
N ARG A 317 -5.65 41.76 17.72
CA ARG A 317 -6.72 42.71 17.98
C ARG A 317 -6.10 44.09 17.76
N CYS A 318 -6.32 44.64 16.57
CA CYS A 318 -6.29 46.09 16.35
C CYS A 318 -7.68 46.63 16.68
#